data_AF-A0A2E3QNZ7-F1
#
_entry.id   AF-A0A2E3QNZ7-F1
#
_cell.length_a   1.000
_cell.length_b   1.000
_cell.length_c   1.000
_cell.angle_alpha   90.00
_cell.angle_beta   90.00
_cell.angle_gamma   90.00
#
_symmetry.space_group_name_H-M   'P 1'
#
loop_
_entity.id
_entity.type
_entity.pdbx_description
1 polymer ?
#
loop_
_entity_poly.entity_id
_entity_poly.type
_entity_poly.pdbx_seq_one_letter_code
_entity_poly.pdbx_strand_id
1 'polypeptide(L)'
;MSKKYINKPVKVSTLLPKILNAAKKKNSCSILEIKSNWREIIGDQLFDKCFAFSIKKINKNNVLTIISNEGSLLELSYESQNIKERINRYFAYEMVNEIKFKKSFQL
;
A
#
# COMPACT_ATOMS: atom_id res chain seq x y z
N MET A 1 15.53 26.19 0.75
CA MET A 1 14.35 26.29 1.63
C MET A 1 14.79 26.13 3.08
N SER A 2 14.57 27.12 3.96
CA SER A 2 15.00 27.01 5.36
C SER A 2 14.06 26.10 6.15
N LYS A 3 14.62 25.17 6.94
CA LYS A 3 13.86 24.37 7.91
C LYS A 3 13.47 25.31 9.06
N LYS A 4 12.16 25.56 9.24
CA LYS A 4 11.66 26.29 10.41
C LYS A 4 11.67 25.36 11.62
N TYR A 5 12.65 25.57 12.51
CA TYR A 5 12.70 24.89 13.80
C TYR A 5 11.66 25.50 14.75
N ILE A 6 11.02 24.65 15.54
CA ILE A 6 10.04 25.07 16.55
C ILE A 6 10.84 25.44 17.81
N ASN A 7 11.01 26.73 18.06
CA ASN A 7 11.85 27.24 19.17
C ASN A 7 11.07 27.45 20.48
N LYS A 8 9.84 26.95 20.57
CA LYS A 8 8.99 27.08 21.78
C LYS A 8 7.98 25.93 21.88
N PRO A 9 7.52 25.56 23.09
CA PRO A 9 6.48 24.54 23.25
C PRO A 9 5.21 24.92 22.50
N VAL A 10 4.63 23.97 21.75
CA VAL A 10 3.39 24.14 20.99
C VAL A 10 2.38 23.10 21.44
N LYS A 11 1.10 23.51 21.54
CA LYS A 11 0.00 22.60 21.87
C LYS A 11 -0.06 21.45 20.86
N VAL A 12 -0.21 20.23 21.37
CA VAL A 12 -0.32 19.00 20.57
C VAL A 12 -1.47 19.09 19.56
N SER A 13 -2.60 19.69 19.95
CA SER A 13 -3.76 19.92 19.07
C SER A 13 -3.44 20.75 17.81
N THR A 14 -2.41 21.58 17.83
CA THR A 14 -1.98 22.39 16.67
C THR A 14 -1.01 21.63 15.76
N LEU A 15 -0.36 20.58 16.28
CA LEU A 15 0.56 19.71 15.55
C LEU A 15 -0.16 18.54 14.90
N LEU A 16 -1.18 17.98 15.57
CA LEU A 16 -1.97 16.85 15.08
C LEU A 16 -2.52 17.08 13.66
N PRO A 17 -3.23 18.19 13.34
CA PRO A 17 -3.73 18.43 12.00
C PRO A 17 -2.59 18.54 10.97
N LYS A 18 -1.45 19.11 11.32
CA LYS A 18 -0.31 19.28 10.40
C LYS A 18 0.33 17.94 10.07
N ILE A 19 0.50 17.08 11.08
CA ILE A 19 1.04 15.73 10.92
C ILE A 19 0.05 14.85 10.15
N LEU A 20 -1.23 14.88 10.53
CA LEU A 20 -2.30 14.13 9.87
C LEU A 20 -2.51 14.59 8.42
N ASN A 21 -2.44 15.89 8.13
CA ASN A 21 -2.58 16.41 6.77
C ASN A 21 -1.34 16.07 5.90
N ALA A 22 -0.15 16.06 6.49
CA ALA A 22 1.05 15.59 5.80
C ALA A 22 1.01 14.08 5.52
N ALA A 23 0.43 13.29 6.42
CA ALA A 23 0.18 11.86 6.22
C ALA A 23 -0.89 11.62 5.13
N LYS A 24 -2.04 12.32 5.22
CA LYS A 24 -3.12 12.26 4.22
C LYS A 24 -2.65 12.63 2.81
N LYS A 25 -1.77 13.64 2.66
CA LYS A 25 -1.20 14.05 1.36
C LYS A 25 -0.32 12.98 0.69
N LYS A 26 0.07 11.91 1.39
CA LYS A 26 1.08 10.92 0.93
C LYS A 26 0.53 9.55 0.49
N ASN A 27 -0.78 9.37 0.29
CA ASN A 27 -1.43 8.09 -0.07
C ASN A 27 -1.73 7.13 1.11
N SER A 28 -1.89 7.65 2.33
CA SER A 28 -1.81 6.83 3.56
C SER A 28 -3.11 6.17 4.05
N CYS A 29 -4.28 6.31 3.43
CA CYS A 29 -5.47 5.59 3.92
C CYS A 29 -5.53 4.19 3.32
N SER A 30 -5.65 4.10 2.00
CA SER A 30 -5.96 2.83 1.33
C SER A 30 -4.82 1.81 1.35
N ILE A 31 -3.55 2.23 1.28
CA ILE A 31 -2.43 1.27 1.40
C ILE A 31 -2.27 0.76 2.84
N LEU A 32 -2.59 1.59 3.86
CA LEU A 32 -2.57 1.14 5.25
C LEU A 32 -3.70 0.15 5.49
N GLU A 33 -4.89 0.44 4.96
CA GLU A 33 -6.03 -0.46 4.99
C GLU A 33 -5.70 -1.82 4.35
N ILE A 34 -5.15 -1.81 3.13
CA ILE A 34 -4.73 -3.04 2.43
C ILE A 34 -3.68 -3.81 3.23
N LYS A 35 -2.69 -3.13 3.80
CA LYS A 35 -1.64 -3.80 4.58
C LYS A 35 -2.19 -4.41 5.88
N SER A 36 -3.10 -3.71 6.54
CA SER A 36 -3.67 -4.14 7.83
C SER A 36 -4.59 -5.34 7.63
N ASN A 37 -5.34 -5.36 6.54
CA ASN A 37 -6.31 -6.42 6.23
C ASN A 37 -5.83 -7.36 5.12
N TRP A 38 -4.51 -7.43 4.88
CA TRP A 38 -3.95 -8.15 3.73
C TRP A 38 -4.36 -9.62 3.71
N ARG A 39 -4.23 -10.31 4.86
CA ARG A 39 -4.62 -11.72 5.02
C ARG A 39 -6.10 -11.96 4.70
N GLU A 40 -6.98 -11.07 5.16
CA GLU A 40 -8.42 -11.14 4.87
C GLU A 40 -8.70 -10.97 3.37
N ILE A 41 -8.02 -10.01 2.74
CA ILE A 41 -8.22 -9.70 1.33
C ILE A 41 -7.76 -10.85 0.42
N ILE A 42 -6.53 -11.33 0.59
CA ILE A 42 -5.93 -12.30 -0.35
C ILE A 42 -6.01 -13.76 0.11
N GLY A 43 -6.38 -14.01 1.36
CA GLY A 43 -6.46 -15.35 1.95
C GLY A 43 -5.11 -15.94 2.37
N ASP A 44 -5.16 -16.94 3.24
CA ASP A 44 -3.98 -17.52 3.88
C ASP A 44 -2.97 -18.11 2.90
N GLN A 45 -3.45 -18.76 1.83
CA GLN A 45 -2.59 -19.41 0.83
C GLN A 45 -1.61 -18.44 0.12
N LEU A 46 -2.05 -17.21 -0.10
CA LEU A 46 -1.25 -16.18 -0.78
C LEU A 46 -0.52 -15.27 0.20
N PHE A 47 -1.05 -15.14 1.43
CA PHE A 47 -0.48 -14.28 2.47
C PHE A 47 0.98 -14.61 2.77
N ASP A 48 1.31 -15.90 2.86
CA ASP A 48 2.68 -16.32 3.17
C ASP A 48 3.65 -16.15 1.98
N LYS A 49 3.13 -15.89 0.77
CA LYS A 49 3.93 -15.78 -0.46
C LYS A 49 4.26 -14.34 -0.83
N CYS A 50 3.44 -13.38 -0.41
CA CYS A 50 3.59 -11.99 -0.83
C CYS A 50 2.97 -10.97 0.12
N PHE A 51 3.44 -9.72 0.02
CA PHE A 51 2.89 -8.61 0.77
C PHE A 51 2.71 -7.35 -0.08
N ALA A 52 1.65 -6.60 0.18
CA ALA A 52 1.41 -5.31 -0.43
C ALA A 52 2.51 -4.31 -0.03
N PHE A 53 3.18 -3.70 -1.00
CA PHE A 53 4.30 -2.78 -0.73
C PHE A 53 3.86 -1.31 -0.81
N SER A 54 3.31 -0.90 -1.95
CA SER A 54 2.91 0.49 -2.19
C SER A 54 1.85 0.60 -3.26
N ILE A 55 0.97 1.59 -3.16
CA ILE A 55 0.11 2.03 -4.25
C ILE A 55 0.62 3.36 -4.78
N LYS A 56 0.71 3.47 -6.10
CA LYS A 56 1.06 4.71 -6.80
C LYS A 56 0.07 4.95 -7.92
N LYS A 57 -0.33 6.20 -8.10
CA LYS A 57 -1.08 6.61 -9.28
C LYS A 57 -0.10 6.84 -10.43
N ILE A 58 -0.20 6.04 -11.48
CA ILE A 58 0.57 6.18 -12.72
C ILE A 58 -0.44 6.50 -13.82
N ASN A 59 -0.36 7.71 -14.36
CA ASN A 59 -1.38 8.28 -15.26
C ASN A 59 -2.77 8.27 -14.58
N LYS A 60 -3.72 7.51 -15.14
CA LYS A 60 -5.07 7.35 -14.60
C LYS A 60 -5.23 6.08 -13.74
N ASN A 61 -4.19 5.25 -13.66
CA ASN A 61 -4.27 3.93 -13.05
C ASN A 61 -3.64 3.92 -11.65
N ASN A 62 -4.33 3.32 -10.70
CA ASN A 62 -3.80 2.94 -9.40
C ASN A 62 -3.02 1.62 -9.56
N VAL A 63 -1.70 1.72 -9.43
CA VAL A 63 -0.79 0.59 -9.58
C VAL A 63 -0.33 0.13 -8.20
N LEU A 64 -0.71 -1.09 -7.83
CA LEU A 64 -0.26 -1.75 -6.62
C LEU A 64 1.05 -2.49 -6.91
N THR A 65 2.08 -2.21 -6.11
CA THR A 65 3.31 -3.01 -6.07
C THR A 65 3.19 -4.03 -4.96
N ILE A 66 3.41 -5.30 -5.30
CA ILE A 66 3.47 -6.44 -4.38
C ILE A 66 4.91 -6.94 -4.35
N ILE A 67 5.42 -7.25 -3.16
CA ILE A 67 6.69 -7.96 -3.03
C ILE A 67 6.39 -9.44 -2.84
N SER A 68 7.04 -10.27 -3.64
CA SER A 68 6.94 -11.74 -3.57
C SER A 68 8.18 -12.33 -2.92
N ASN A 69 8.00 -13.43 -2.19
CA ASN A 69 9.09 -14.30 -1.77
C ASN A 69 9.73 -14.99 -2.97
N GLU A 70 11.00 -15.40 -2.83
CA GLU A 70 11.71 -16.13 -3.89
C GLU A 70 10.96 -17.43 -4.26
N GLY A 71 10.93 -17.75 -5.56
CA GLY A 71 10.25 -18.95 -6.09
C GLY A 71 8.74 -18.81 -6.38
N SER A 72 8.06 -17.80 -5.83
CA SER A 72 6.59 -17.65 -5.98
C SER A 72 6.14 -16.69 -7.09
N LEU A 73 7.06 -16.02 -7.78
CA LEU A 73 6.74 -14.95 -8.74
C LEU A 73 5.87 -15.41 -9.91
N LEU A 74 6.13 -16.61 -10.46
CA LEU A 74 5.36 -17.16 -11.58
C LEU A 74 3.92 -17.43 -11.16
N GLU A 75 3.74 -18.13 -10.02
CA GLU A 75 2.43 -18.42 -9.44
C GLU A 75 1.64 -17.13 -9.18
N LEU A 76 2.28 -16.15 -8.53
CA LEU A 76 1.65 -14.86 -8.24
C LEU A 76 1.29 -14.07 -9.50
N SER A 77 2.04 -14.26 -10.59
CA SER A 77 1.70 -13.63 -11.88
C SER A 77 0.40 -14.19 -12.45
N TYR A 78 0.16 -15.50 -12.31
CA TYR A 78 -1.13 -16.12 -12.66
C TYR A 78 -2.25 -15.65 -11.74
N GLU A 79 -1.98 -15.49 -10.45
CA GLU A 79 -2.95 -15.02 -9.45
C GLU A 79 -3.19 -13.50 -9.48
N SER A 80 -2.46 -12.75 -10.31
CA SER A 80 -2.51 -11.27 -10.31
C SER A 80 -3.91 -10.70 -10.55
N GLN A 81 -4.66 -11.30 -11.47
CA GLN A 81 -6.05 -10.90 -11.73
C GLN A 81 -6.96 -11.24 -10.53
N ASN A 82 -6.79 -12.42 -9.93
CA ASN A 82 -7.54 -12.84 -8.75
C ASN A 82 -7.29 -11.91 -7.55
N ILE A 83 -6.03 -11.57 -7.28
CA ILE A 83 -5.63 -10.64 -6.22
C ILE A 83 -6.27 -9.26 -6.45
N LYS A 84 -6.21 -8.75 -7.69
CA LYS A 84 -6.82 -7.45 -8.04
C LYS A 84 -8.33 -7.46 -7.80
N GLU A 85 -9.02 -8.52 -8.21
CA GLU A 85 -10.47 -8.67 -8.01
C GLU A 85 -10.84 -8.74 -6.53
N ARG A 86 -10.08 -9.48 -5.72
CA ARG A 86 -10.31 -9.53 -4.26
C ARG A 86 -10.15 -8.16 -3.60
N ILE A 87 -9.11 -7.42 -3.96
CA ILE A 87 -8.91 -6.04 -3.46
C ILE A 87 -10.08 -5.15 -3.86
N ASN A 88 -10.45 -5.12 -5.14
CA ASN A 88 -11.54 -4.27 -5.60
C ASN A 88 -12.89 -4.67 -4.99
N ARG A 89 -13.11 -5.96 -4.72
CA ARG A 89 -14.28 -6.46 -3.99
C ARG A 89 -14.29 -5.97 -2.54
N TYR A 90 -13.16 -6.03 -1.84
CA TYR A 90 -13.03 -5.53 -0.46
C TYR A 90 -13.40 -4.04 -0.35
N PHE A 91 -13.00 -3.23 -1.33
CA PHE A 91 -13.30 -1.80 -1.35
C PHE A 91 -14.67 -1.44 -1.96
N ALA A 92 -15.35 -2.38 -2.63
CA ALA A 92 -16.57 -2.15 -3.42
C ALA A 92 -16.43 -1.10 -4.55
N TYR A 93 -15.19 -0.82 -4.99
CA TYR A 93 -14.88 0.03 -6.15
C TYR A 93 -13.53 -0.36 -6.76
N GLU A 94 -13.22 0.17 -7.95
CA GLU A 94 -11.93 -0.07 -8.62
C GLU A 94 -10.78 0.68 -7.92
N MET A 95 -10.30 0.10 -6.83
CA MET A 95 -9.21 0.64 -6.01
C MET A 95 -7.85 0.42 -6.69
N VAL A 96 -7.65 -0.74 -7.32
CA VAL A 96 -6.42 -1.14 -8.01
C VAL A 96 -6.76 -1.49 -9.46
N ASN A 97 -6.06 -0.85 -10.39
CA ASN A 97 -6.20 -1.10 -11.82
C ASN A 97 -5.13 -2.10 -12.32
N GLU A 98 -3.92 -2.03 -11.77
CA GLU A 98 -2.76 -2.82 -12.21
C GLU A 98 -1.94 -3.32 -11.01
N ILE A 99 -1.38 -4.52 -11.12
CA ILE A 99 -0.46 -5.10 -10.14
C ILE A 99 0.92 -5.26 -10.76
N LYS A 100 1.96 -4.85 -10.02
CA LYS A 100 3.36 -5.07 -10.37
C LYS A 100 4.05 -5.85 -9.25
N PHE A 101 4.85 -6.84 -9.63
CA PHE A 101 5.63 -7.61 -8.67
C PHE A 101 7.07 -7.11 -8.60
N LYS A 102 7.61 -7.07 -7.38
CA LYS A 102 9.02 -6.81 -7.13
C LYS A 102 9.59 -7.99 -6.32
N LYS A 103 10.75 -8.50 -6.74
CA LYS A 103 11.46 -9.52 -5.96
C LYS A 103 11.96 -8.92 -4.64
N SER A 104 11.84 -9.66 -3.54
CA SER A 104 12.59 -9.36 -2.33
C SER A 104 14.07 -9.51 -2.64
N PHE A 105 14.86 -8.44 -2.54
CA PHE A 105 16.32 -8.58 -2.52
C PHE A 105 16.71 -8.92 -1.09
N GLN A 106 17.30 -10.09 -0.88
CA GLN A 106 18.06 -10.37 0.34
C GLN A 106 19.30 -9.45 0.32
N LEU A 107 19.50 -8.69 1.40
CA LEU A 107 20.75 -7.99 1.70
C LEU A 107 21.70 -8.97 2.37
#